data_AF-A0A1G3HC93-F1
#
_entry.id   AF-A0A1G3HC93-F1
#
_cell.length_a   1.000
_cell.length_b   1.000
_cell.length_c   1.000
_cell.angle_alpha   90.00
_cell.angle_beta   90.00
_cell.angle_gamma   90.00
#
_symmetry.space_group_name_H-M   'P 1'
#
loop_
_entity.id
_entity.type
_entity.pdbx_description
1 polymer ?
#
loop_
_entity_poly.entity_id
_entity_poly.type
_entity_poly.pdbx_seq_one_letter_code
_entity_poly.pdbx_strand_id
1 'polypeptide(L)' 'MPSSELWAGALSLVLIHHETGCQQSALNAARLLERIGDMTDIDSETRNLCERASNRLNSGKELHHARTA' A
#
# COMPACT_ATOMS: atom_id res chain seq x y z
N MET A 1 10.27 0.33 -15.54
CA MET A 1 9.56 -0.40 -14.46
C MET A 1 10.14 0.00 -13.11
N PRO A 2 9.33 0.06 -12.03
CA PRO A 2 9.84 0.41 -10.69
C PRO A 2 10.94 -0.55 -10.27
N SER A 3 11.90 -0.07 -9.47
CA SER A 3 12.89 -0.95 -8.87
C SER A 3 12.20 -1.97 -7.96
N SER A 4 12.68 -3.22 -7.98
CA SER A 4 12.19 -4.29 -7.10
C SER A 4 12.26 -3.87 -5.62
N GLU A 5 13.21 -3.03 -5.26
CA GLU A 5 13.38 -2.47 -3.92
C GLU A 5 12.20 -1.59 -3.48
N LEU A 6 11.60 -0.81 -4.39
CA LEU A 6 10.43 0.01 -4.05
C LEU A 6 9.20 -0.85 -3.77
N TRP A 7 8.99 -1.88 -4.58
CA TRP A 7 7.91 -2.85 -4.34
C TRP A 7 8.14 -3.64 -3.05
N ALA A 8 9.37 -4.10 -2.80
CA ALA A 8 9.72 -4.79 -1.56
C ALA A 8 9.52 -3.89 -0.33
N GLY A 9 9.87 -2.61 -0.42
CA GLY A 9 9.65 -1.63 0.64
C GLY A 9 8.16 -1.38 0.90
N ALA A 10 7.36 -1.19 -0.15
CA ALA A 10 5.92 -1.04 -0.03
C ALA A 10 5.27 -2.28 0.62
N LEU A 11 5.63 -3.48 0.15
CA LEU A 11 5.12 -4.74 0.69
C LEU A 11 5.52 -4.94 2.15
N SER A 12 6.77 -4.64 2.51
CA SER A 12 7.25 -4.75 3.90
C SER A 12 6.43 -3.88 4.84
N LEU A 13 6.15 -2.64 4.44
CA LEU A 13 5.36 -1.71 5.25
C LEU A 13 3.89 -2.14 5.38
N VAL A 14 3.30 -2.69 4.31
CA VAL A 14 1.95 -3.28 4.35
C VAL A 14 1.90 -4.45 5.34
N LEU A 15 2.87 -5.36 5.28
CA LEU A 15 2.93 -6.52 6.18
C LEU A 15 3.12 -6.09 7.63
N ILE A 16 4.04 -5.16 7.90
CA ILE A 16 4.23 -4.61 9.26
C ILE A 16 2.93 -3.99 9.76
N HIS A 17 2.24 -3.19 8.94
CA HIS A 17 0.95 -2.61 9.34
C HIS A 17 -0.09 -3.69 9.65
N HIS A 18 -0.19 -4.73 8.82
CA HIS A 18 -1.14 -5.82 9.02
C HIS A 18 -0.83 -6.64 10.29
N GLU A 19 0.44 -6.89 10.59
CA GLU A 19 0.86 -7.68 11.76
C GLU A 19 0.78 -6.90 13.07
N THR A 20 1.04 -5.59 13.04
CA THR A 20 1.21 -4.76 14.25
C THR A 20 0.12 -3.71 14.47
N GLY A 21 -0.68 -3.42 13.44
CA GLY A 21 -1.59 -2.27 13.42
C GLY A 21 -0.89 -0.91 13.34
N CYS A 22 0.42 -0.85 13.09
CA CYS A 22 1.17 0.41 13.08
C CYS A 22 0.68 1.36 11.97
N GLN A 23 0.07 2.48 12.36
CA GLN A 23 -0.48 3.46 11.41
C GLN A 23 0.60 4.17 10.58
N GLN A 24 1.80 4.36 11.15
CA GLN A 24 2.92 4.97 10.42
C GLN A 24 3.38 4.08 9.26
N SER A 25 3.39 2.76 9.46
CA SER A 25 3.71 1.81 8.40
C SER A 25 2.67 1.87 7.27
N ALA A 26 1.38 1.96 7.60
CA ALA A 26 0.31 2.16 6.61
C ALA A 26 0.51 3.46 5.81
N LEU A 27 0.79 4.58 6.48
CA LEU A 27 1.01 5.87 5.83
C LEU A 27 2.24 5.84 4.89
N ASN A 28 3.33 5.20 5.34
CA ASN A 28 4.53 5.08 4.52
C ASN A 28 4.31 4.14 3.33
N ALA A 29 3.56 3.05 3.50
CA ALA A 29 3.16 2.18 2.41
C ALA A 29 2.31 2.93 1.37
N ALA A 30 1.31 3.71 1.82
CA ALA A 30 0.46 4.51 0.93
C ALA A 30 1.28 5.48 0.07
N ARG A 31 2.22 6.21 0.68
CA ARG A 31 3.11 7.15 -0.03
C ARG A 31 4.00 6.47 -1.07
N LEU A 32 4.51 5.28 -0.75
CA LEU A 32 5.32 4.51 -1.71
C LEU A 32 4.47 4.03 -2.89
N LEU A 33 3.27 3.54 -2.63
CA LEU A 33 2.34 3.08 -3.66
C LEU A 33 1.88 4.23 -4.57
N GLU A 34 1.59 5.41 -4.02
CA GLU A 34 1.31 6.63 -4.80
C GLU A 34 2.48 6.95 -5.75
N ARG A 35 3.70 6.99 -5.20
CA ARG A 35 4.92 7.26 -5.98
C ARG A 35 5.17 6.21 -7.07
N ILE A 36 4.85 4.94 -6.81
CA ILE A 36 4.96 3.88 -7.81
C ILE A 36 3.90 4.08 -8.91
N GLY A 37 2.65 4.37 -8.56
CA GLY A 37 1.57 4.62 -9.52
C GLY A 37 1.82 5.80 -10.46
N ASP A 38 2.54 6.82 -9.97
CA ASP A 38 2.92 8.01 -10.74
C ASP A 38 4.07 7.77 -11.74
N MET A 39 4.71 6.59 -11.73
CA MET A 39 5.79 6.29 -12.68
C MET A 39 5.25 6.13 -14.10
N THR A 40 6.01 6.63 -15.08
CA THR A 40 5.66 6.59 -16.51
C THR A 40 5.58 5.17 -17.07
N ASP A 41 6.36 4.25 -16.48
CA ASP A 41 6.46 2.86 -16.94
C ASP A 41 5.42 1.93 -16.30
N ILE A 42 4.48 2.49 -15.55
CA ILE A 42 3.40 1.74 -14.91
C ILE A 42 2.16 1.79 -15.81
N ASP A 43 1.62 0.61 -16.09
CA ASP A 43 0.38 0.47 -16.82
C ASP A 43 -0.83 1.00 -16.00
N SER A 44 -1.95 1.23 -16.69
CA SER A 44 -3.15 1.79 -16.06
C SER A 44 -3.77 0.91 -14.98
N GLU A 45 -3.67 -0.42 -15.10
CA GLU A 45 -4.24 -1.36 -14.14
C GLU A 45 -3.43 -1.32 -12.84
N THR A 46 -2.10 -1.41 -12.95
CA THR A 46 -1.19 -1.29 -11.80
C THR A 46 -1.29 0.10 -11.14
N ARG A 47 -1.47 1.18 -11.92
CA ARG A 47 -1.72 2.53 -11.36
C ARG A 47 -3.02 2.56 -10.54
N ASN A 48 -4.10 2.01 -11.07
CA ASN A 48 -5.38 1.96 -10.36
C ASN A 48 -5.29 1.10 -9.08
N LEU A 49 -4.53 0.00 -9.13
CA LEU A 49 -4.26 -0.82 -7.95
C LEU A 49 -3.52 -0.02 -6.87
N CYS A 50 -2.45 0.70 -7.23
CA CYS A 50 -1.71 1.56 -6.32
C CYS A 50 -2.62 2.61 -5.67
N GLU A 51 -3.41 3.33 -6.46
CA GLU A 51 -4.35 4.35 -5.97
C GLU A 51 -5.35 3.78 -4.94
N ARG A 52 -6.00 2.66 -5.30
CA ARG A 52 -6.97 2.00 -4.42
C ARG A 52 -6.32 1.52 -3.12
N ALA A 53 -5.13 0.92 -3.21
CA ALA A 53 -4.39 0.43 -2.06
C ALA A 53 -3.95 1.58 -1.13
N SER A 54 -3.40 2.67 -1.68
CA SER A 54 -3.04 3.87 -0.91
C SER A 54 -4.25 4.47 -0.20
N ASN A 55 -5.40 4.57 -0.89
CA ASN A 55 -6.64 5.07 -0.30
C ASN A 55 -7.13 4.19 0.87
N ARG A 56 -7.01 2.86 0.75
CA ARG A 56 -7.38 1.92 1.82
C ARG A 56 -6.50 2.08 3.06
N LEU A 57 -5.18 2.18 2.85
CA LEU A 57 -4.19 2.37 3.92
C LEU A 57 -4.38 3.72 4.64
N ASN A 58 -4.65 4.79 3.89
CA ASN A 58 -4.93 6.11 4.47
C ASN A 58 -6.27 6.19 5.22
N SER A 59 -7.27 5.43 4.79
CA SER A 59 -8.60 5.44 5.40
C SER A 59 -8.67 4.66 6.72
N GLY A 60 -7.67 3.83 7.05
CA GLY A 60 -7.66 2.97 8.25
C GLY A 60 -8.83 1.98 8.33
N LYS A 61 -9.58 1.78 7.22
CA LYS A 61 -10.88 1.12 7.22
C LYS A 61 -10.84 -0.39 6.97
N GLU A 62 -9.68 -1.00 6.77
CA GLU A 62 -9.59 -2.43 6.37
C GLU A 62 -8.98 -3.39 7.40
N LEU A 63 -9.17 -3.17 8.72
CA LEU A 63 -8.76 -4.18 9.72
C LEU A 63 -9.89 -4.71 10.62
N HIS A 64 -11.15 -4.33 10.38
CA HIS A 64 -12.28 -4.79 11.22
C HIS A 64 -13.40 -5.56 10.47
N HIS A 65 -13.13 -6.17 9.32
CA HIS A 65 -14.14 -7.00 8.62
C HIS A 65 -13.76 -8.47 8.42
N ALA A 66 -12.63 -8.94 8.97
CA ALA A 66 -12.27 -10.36 8.98
C ALA A 66 -12.07 -10.94 10.39
N ARG A 67 -12.69 -10.33 11.41
CA ARG A 67 -12.86 -10.95 12.73
C ARG A 67 -14.34 -11.04 13.08
N THR A 68 -15.09 -11.77 12.25
CA THR A 68 -16.34 -12.40 12.69
C THR A 68 -16.01 -13.64 13.50
N ALA A 69 -16.76 -13.79 14.59
CA ALA A 69 -16.61 -14.71 15.72
C ALA A 69 -16.47 -16.20 15.36
#